data_AF-A0A521U0L9-F1
#
_entry.id   AF-A0A521U0L9-F1
#
_cell.length_a   1.000
_cell.length_b   1.000
_cell.length_c   1.000
_cell.angle_alpha   90.00
_cell.angle_beta   90.00
_cell.angle_gamma   90.00
#
_symmetry.space_group_name_H-M   'P 1'
#
loop_
_entity.id
_entity.type
_entity.pdbx_description
1 polymer ?
#
loop_
_entity_poly.entity_id
_entity_poly.type
_entity_poly.pdbx_seq_one_letter_code
_entity_poly.pdbx_strand_id
1 'polypeptide(L)' 'MRVLITGGSGSLAKYLIREMEDTYELVLFDRVRPGEGRFAFVSPHPFIEGDLTSGADCARCR' A
#
# COMPACT_ATOMS: atom_id res chain seq x y z
N MET A 1 0.44 -13.47 -9.27
CA MET A 1 -0.86 -12.86 -8.93
C MET A 1 -0.60 -11.49 -8.32
N ARG A 2 -1.43 -10.48 -8.61
CA ARG A 2 -1.26 -9.12 -8.09
C ARG A 2 -2.12 -8.91 -6.84
N VAL A 3 -1.56 -8.27 -5.82
CA VAL A 3 -2.23 -8.02 -4.53
C VAL A 3 -2.15 -6.53 -4.20
N LEU A 4 -3.31 -5.93 -3.92
CA LEU A 4 -3.41 -4.57 -3.41
C LEU A 4 -3.44 -4.58 -1.88
N ILE A 5 -2.50 -3.88 -1.24
CA ILE A 5 -2.45 -3.72 0.22
C ILE A 5 -3.00 -2.34 0.58
N THR A 6 -4.21 -2.31 1.11
CA THR A 6 -4.79 -1.10 1.71
C THR A 6 -4.18 -0.81 3.07
N GLY A 7 -4.02 0.45 3.44
CA GLY A 7 -3.23 0.82 4.61
C GLY A 7 -1.74 0.52 4.38
N GLY A 8 -1.29 0.60 3.12
CA GLY A 8 0.04 0.20 2.66
C GLY A 8 1.20 1.01 3.25
N SER A 9 0.92 2.09 3.99
CA SER A 9 1.90 2.86 4.77
C SER A 9 1.83 2.59 6.28
N GLY A 10 0.91 1.72 6.72
CA GLY A 10 0.63 1.44 8.12
C GLY A 10 1.70 0.62 8.84
N SER A 11 1.58 0.54 10.18
CA SER A 11 2.53 -0.19 11.04
C SER A 11 2.68 -1.67 10.70
N LEU A 12 1.61 -2.30 10.23
CA LEU A 12 1.58 -3.71 9.84
C LEU A 12 2.08 -3.93 8.40
N ALA A 13 1.93 -2.94 7.52
CA ALA A 13 2.17 -3.08 6.09
C ALA A 13 3.61 -3.54 5.78
N LYS A 14 4.61 -3.01 6.47
CA LYS A 14 6.02 -3.42 6.29
C LYS A 14 6.26 -4.90 6.52
N TYR A 15 5.51 -5.53 7.43
CA TYR A 15 5.66 -6.96 7.72
C TYR A 15 4.96 -7.82 6.67
N LEU A 16 3.77 -7.39 6.21
CA LEU A 16 3.06 -8.05 5.13
C LEU A 16 3.84 -7.97 3.81
N ILE A 17 4.40 -6.80 3.49
CA ILE A 17 5.25 -6.62 2.31
C ILE A 17 6.40 -7.61 2.32
N ARG A 18 7.17 -7.66 3.42
CA ARG A 18 8.32 -8.57 3.55
C ARG A 18 7.94 -10.04 3.40
N GLU A 19 6.77 -10.45 3.90
CA GLU A 19 6.32 -11.85 3.81
C GLU A 19 5.82 -12.22 2.41
N MET A 20 5.29 -11.24 1.66
CA MET A 20 4.52 -11.49 0.45
C MET A 20 5.25 -11.10 -0.84
N GLU A 21 6.28 -10.24 -0.77
CA GLU A 21 6.91 -9.62 -1.95
C GLU A 21 7.62 -10.62 -2.87
N ASP A 22 8.10 -11.74 -2.34
CA ASP A 22 8.74 -12.80 -3.14
C ASP A 22 7.73 -13.68 -3.90
N THR A 23 6.44 -13.61 -3.52
CA THR A 23 5.39 -14.48 -4.07
C THR A 23 4.38 -13.72 -4.93
N TYR A 24 4.15 -12.43 -4.63
CA TYR A 24 3.10 -11.63 -5.24
C TYR A 24 3.64 -10.30 -5.77
N GLU A 25 3.04 -9.83 -6.86
CA GLU A 25 3.23 -8.45 -7.29
C GLU A 25 2.40 -7.54 -6.39
N LEU A 26 3.06 -6.74 -5.55
CA LEU A 26 2.39 -5.90 -4.56
C LEU A 26 2.14 -4.50 -5.11
N VAL A 27 0.97 -3.95 -4.78
CA VAL A 27 0.64 -2.53 -4.96
C VAL A 27 0.14 -2.00 -3.62
N LEU A 28 0.63 -0.85 -3.19
CA LEU A 28 0.28 -0.22 -1.92
C LEU A 28 -0.79 0.85 -2.15
N PHE A 29 -1.76 0.91 -1.24
CA PHE A 29 -2.79 1.94 -1.24
C PHE A 29 -2.92 2.55 0.15
N ASP A 30 -2.79 3.87 0.24
CA ASP A 30 -3.00 4.62 1.48
C ASP A 30 -3.21 6.11 1.18
N ARG A 31 -3.57 6.87 2.21
CA ARG A 31 -3.70 8.34 2.13
C ARG A 31 -2.36 9.05 2.20
N VAL A 32 -1.34 8.38 2.74
CA VAL A 32 0.01 8.94 2.95
C VAL A 32 1.02 7.93 2.42
N ARG A 33 2.04 8.38 1.69
CA ARG A 33 3.07 7.50 1.14
C ARG A 33 3.91 6.85 2.26
N PRO A 34 4.37 5.59 2.09
CA PRO A 34 5.40 5.02 2.97
C PRO A 34 6.61 5.96 3.07
N GLY A 35 7.00 6.33 4.30
CA GLY A 35 8.11 7.24 4.58
C GLY A 35 7.70 8.70 4.81
N GLU A 36 6.50 9.10 4.44
CA GLU A 36 5.96 10.46 4.69
C GLU A 36 5.06 10.53 5.93
N GLY A 37 4.58 9.37 6.40
CA GLY A 37 3.76 9.25 7.60
C GLY A 37 4.56 9.02 8.89
N ARG A 38 3.82 8.79 9.99
CA ARG A 38 4.40 8.48 11.33
C ARG A 38 5.21 7.17 11.37
N PHE A 39 5.09 6.32 10.35
CA PHE A 39 5.81 5.07 10.23
C PHE A 39 6.91 5.23 9.19
N ALA A 40 8.14 5.32 9.68
CA ALA A 40 9.32 5.53 8.84
C ALA A 40 9.79 4.21 8.21
N PHE A 41 9.09 3.74 7.19
CA PHE A 41 9.64 2.75 6.26
C PHE A 41 9.37 3.18 4.82
N VAL A 42 10.35 2.95 3.97
CA VAL A 42 10.24 3.15 2.53
C VAL A 42 9.96 1.81 1.87
N SER A 43 9.19 1.83 0.78
CA SER A 43 8.89 0.64 0.00
C SER A 43 9.09 0.94 -1.48
N PRO A 44 9.73 0.03 -2.24
CA PRO A 44 9.91 0.20 -3.68
C PRO A 44 8.66 -0.15 -4.49
N HIS A 45 7.63 -0.73 -3.85
CA HIS A 45 6.42 -1.20 -4.52
C HIS A 45 5.57 -0.01 -5.04
N PRO A 46 4.86 -0.18 -6.16
CA PRO A 46 3.92 0.84 -6.66
C PRO A 46 2.97 1.34 -5.57
N PHE A 47 2.71 2.64 -5.55
CA PHE A 47 1.85 3.27 -4.55
C PHE A 47 0.73 4.07 -5.23
N ILE A 48 -0.50 3.85 -4.78
CA ILE A 48 -1.70 4.58 -5.17
C ILE A 48 -2.16 5.39 -3.97
N GLU A 49 -2.16 6.71 -4.10
CA GLU A 49 -2.71 7.59 -3.09
C GLU A 49 -4.23 7.67 -3.19
N GLY A 50 -4.92 7.41 -2.07
CA GLY A 50 -6.37 7.54 -2.01
C GLY A 50 -6.98 7.20 -0.65
N ASP A 51 -8.28 7.47 -0.52
CA ASP A 51 -9.08 7.18 0.66
C ASP A 51 -10.11 6.07 0.37
N LEU A 52 -10.17 5.04 1.21
CA LEU A 52 -11.14 3.93 1.07
C LEU A 52 -12.60 4.38 1.19
N THR A 53 -12.85 5.55 1.77
CA THR A 53 -14.18 6.16 1.86
C THR A 53 -14.60 6.88 0.58
N SER A 54 -13.68 7.05 -0.39
CA SER A 54 -13.95 7.63 -1.70
C SER A 54 -14.15 6.54 -2.74
N GLY A 55 -15.38 6.42 -3.26
CA GLY A 55 -15.69 5.47 -4.35
C GLY A 55 -14.85 5.73 -5.61
N ALA A 56 -14.49 6.98 -5.89
CA ALA A 56 -13.64 7.34 -7.01
C ALA A 56 -12.19 6.85 -6.81
N ASP A 57 -11.68 6.87 -5.58
CA ASP A 57 -10.33 6.37 -5.27
C ASP A 57 -10.27 4.85 -5.35
N CYS A 58 -11.26 4.18 -4.78
CA CYS A 58 -11.42 2.73 -4.90
C CYS A 58 -11.50 2.29 -6.38
N ALA A 59 -12.20 3.05 -7.21
CA ALA A 59 -12.33 2.77 -8.64
C ALA A 59 -11.02 2.90 -9.43
N ARG A 60 -10.01 3.63 -8.92
CA ARG A 60 -8.67 3.71 -9.54
C ARG A 60 -7.80 2.49 -9.24
N CYS A 61 -8.20 1.65 -8.29
CA CYS A 61 -7.44 0.49 -7.81
C CYS A 61 -7.82 -0.84 -8.49
N ARG A 62 -8.58 -0.76 -9.58
CA ARG A 62 -9.05 -1.91 -10.38
C ARG A 62 -8.04 -2.32 -11.44
#